data_AF-A0AA43J3V0-F1
#
_entry.id   AF-A0AA43J3V0-F1
#
_cell.length_a   1.000
_cell.length_b   1.000
_cell.length_c   1.000
_cell.angle_alpha   90.00
_cell.angle_beta   90.00
_cell.angle_gamma   90.00
#
_symmetry.space_group_name_H-M   'P 1'
#
loop_
_entity.id
_entity.type
_entity.pdbx_description
1 polymer ?
#
loop_
_entity_poly.entity_id
_entity_poly.type
_entity_poly.pdbx_seq_one_letter_code
_entity_poly.pdbx_strand_id
1 'polypeptide(L)' 'MSRIYTAVFAALLMHSFVFLGNAHAYLDPGTGSYILQMLIAGLLGAAFAVKIFWMRIRRFFTGVFSRGNRDD' A
#
# COMPACT_ATOMS: atom_id res chain seq x y z
N MET A 1 -23.49 7.08 38.63
CA MET A 1 -23.60 8.13 37.59
C MET A 1 -22.77 7.81 36.35
N SER A 2 -21.49 7.40 36.45
CA SER A 2 -20.69 6.97 35.29
C SER A 2 -21.31 5.84 34.44
N ARG A 3 -21.91 4.83 35.09
CA ARG A 3 -22.52 3.66 34.42
C ARG A 3 -23.70 3.98 33.49
N ILE A 4 -24.41 5.10 33.74
CA ILE A 4 -25.54 5.50 32.89
C ILE A 4 -25.04 6.19 31.62
N TYR A 5 -24.01 7.02 31.72
CA TYR A 5 -23.38 7.65 30.56
C TYR A 5 -22.75 6.60 29.65
N THR A 6 -22.11 5.57 30.20
CA THR A 6 -21.56 4.47 29.39
C THR A 6 -22.64 3.67 28.69
N ALA A 7 -23.79 3.41 29.34
CA ALA A 7 -24.90 2.68 28.74
C ALA A 7 -25.58 3.48 27.62
N VAL A 8 -25.78 4.78 27.84
CA VAL A 8 -26.33 5.70 26.82
C VAL A 8 -25.38 5.81 25.63
N PHE A 9 -24.08 5.96 25.87
CA PHE A 9 -23.07 6.00 24.80
C PHE A 9 -23.05 4.70 23.99
N ALA A 10 -23.10 3.54 24.65
CA ALA A 10 -23.15 2.25 23.97
C ALA A 10 -24.42 2.08 23.13
N ALA A 11 -25.58 2.53 23.64
CA ALA A 11 -26.85 2.48 22.92
C ALA A 11 -26.86 3.40 21.69
N LEU A 12 -26.29 4.61 21.79
CA LEU A 12 -26.13 5.53 20.67
C LEU A 12 -25.19 4.98 19.59
N LEU A 13 -24.09 4.32 20.00
CA LEU A 13 -23.19 3.61 19.11
C LEU A 13 -23.92 2.48 18.38
N MET A 14 -24.63 1.62 19.11
CA MET A 14 -25.39 0.51 18.52
C MET A 14 -26.45 1.00 17.52
N HIS A 15 -27.16 2.09 17.83
CA HIS A 15 -28.13 2.69 16.91
C HIS A 15 -27.48 3.19 15.61
N SER A 16 -26.29 3.80 15.70
CA SER A 16 -25.54 4.30 14.55
C SER A 16 -25.14 3.17 13.57
N PHE A 17 -24.91 1.95 14.07
CA PHE A 17 -24.55 0.80 13.24
C PHE A 17 -25.73 0.16 12.52
N VAL A 18 -26.96 0.29 13.04
CA VAL A 18 -28.17 -0.30 12.45
C VAL A 18 -28.68 0.52 11.24
N PHE A 19 -28.28 1.79 11.12
CA PHE A 19 -28.71 2.72 10.06
C PHE A 19 -27.67 2.98 8.96
N LEU A 20 -26.66 2.11 8.81
CA LEU A 20 -25.70 2.20 7.70
C LEU A 20 -26.39 1.85 6.37
N GLY A 21 -26.84 2.87 5.64
CA GLY A 21 -27.31 2.73 4.27
C GLY A 21 -26.21 2.23 3.32
N ASN A 22 -26.60 1.69 2.16
CA ASN A 22 -25.67 1.15 1.17
C ASN A 22 -24.72 2.24 0.62
N ALA A 23 -23.51 2.31 1.17
CA ALA A 23 -22.44 3.17 0.67
C ALA A 23 -21.76 2.49 -0.54
N HIS A 24 -22.21 2.81 -1.75
CA HIS A 24 -21.69 2.23 -3.00
C HIS A 24 -20.32 2.78 -3.46
N ALA A 25 -19.67 3.64 -2.67
CA ALA A 25 -18.30 4.10 -2.88
C ALA A 25 -17.47 3.80 -1.63
N TYR A 26 -17.26 2.50 -1.38
CA TYR A 26 -16.55 1.98 -0.23
C TYR A 26 -15.03 2.08 -0.42
N LEU A 27 -14.51 3.30 -0.24
CA LEU A 27 -13.16 3.44 0.30
C LEU A 27 -13.31 3.34 1.82
N ASP A 28 -13.35 2.10 2.33
CA ASP A 28 -13.19 1.87 3.75
C ASP A 28 -11.90 2.58 4.22
N PRO A 29 -11.91 3.36 5.31
CA PRO A 29 -10.68 3.93 5.87
C PRO A 29 -9.55 2.88 6.06
N GLY A 30 -9.92 1.60 6.26
CA GLY A 30 -8.98 0.48 6.24
C GLY A 30 -8.38 0.21 4.86
N THR A 31 -9.18 0.20 3.80
CA THR A 31 -8.74 -0.04 2.41
C THR A 31 -7.81 1.06 1.90
N GLY A 32 -8.09 2.33 2.21
CA GLY A 32 -7.20 3.44 1.85
C GLY A 32 -5.80 3.30 2.46
N SER A 33 -5.74 2.90 3.74
CA SER A 33 -4.46 2.65 4.44
C SER A 33 -3.69 1.47 3.84
N TYR A 34 -4.39 0.40 3.47
CA TYR A 34 -3.79 -0.78 2.83
C TYR A 34 -3.13 -0.46 1.49
N ILE A 35 -3.76 0.37 0.66
CA ILE A 35 -3.20 0.78 -0.64
C ILE A 35 -1.87 1.53 -0.42
N LEU A 36 -1.84 2.48 0.52
CA LEU A 36 -0.63 3.22 0.85
C LEU A 36 0.48 2.30 1.39
N GLN A 37 0.13 1.34 2.25
CA GLN A 37 1.09 0.35 2.75
C GLN A 37 1.69 -0.51 1.64
N MET A 38 0.87 -1.02 0.72
CA MET A 38 1.34 -1.80 -0.42
C MET A 38 2.23 -0.97 -1.35
N LEU A 39 1.89 0.31 -1.57
CA LEU A 39 2.70 1.21 -2.38
C LEU A 39 4.08 1.44 -1.75
N ILE A 40 4.13 1.74 -0.45
CA ILE A 40 5.38 1.94 0.29
C ILE A 40 6.22 0.65 0.28
N ALA A 41 5.60 -0.50 0.58
CA ALA A 41 6.28 -1.79 0.57
C ALA A 41 6.84 -2.13 -0.82
N GLY A 42 6.07 -1.87 -1.89
CA GLY A 42 6.50 -2.07 -3.27
C GLY A 42 7.68 -1.18 -3.65
N LEU A 43 7.63 0.12 -3.32
CA LEU A 43 8.72 1.06 -3.60
C LEU A 43 10.00 0.69 -2.85
N LEU A 44 9.90 0.39 -1.55
CA LEU A 44 11.06 -0.01 -0.75
C LEU A 44 11.63 -1.35 -1.21
N GLY A 45 10.77 -2.32 -1.52
CA GLY A 45 11.16 -3.62 -2.06
C GLY A 45 11.88 -3.49 -3.40
N ALA A 46 11.35 -2.67 -4.31
CA ALA A 46 11.97 -2.40 -5.61
C ALA A 46 13.33 -1.69 -5.45
N ALA A 47 13.41 -0.65 -4.62
CA ALA A 47 14.66 0.06 -4.36
C ALA A 47 15.73 -0.88 -3.77
N PHE A 48 15.34 -1.74 -2.84
CA PHE A 48 16.23 -2.73 -2.25
C PHE A 48 16.68 -3.79 -3.26
N ALA A 49 15.77 -4.29 -4.11
CA ALA A 49 16.10 -5.21 -5.18
C ALA A 49 17.10 -4.58 -6.17
N VAL A 50 16.87 -3.34 -6.60
CA VAL A 50 17.80 -2.60 -7.47
C VAL A 50 19.18 -2.48 -6.81
N LYS A 51 19.23 -2.17 -5.51
CA LYS A 51 20.49 -2.10 -4.75
C LYS A 51 21.24 -3.44 -4.76
N ILE A 52 20.54 -4.55 -4.50
CA ILE A 52 21.15 -5.90 -4.51
C ILE A 52 21.65 -6.28 -5.90
N PHE A 53 20.82 -6.04 -6.93
CA PHE A 53 21.11 -6.49 -8.29
C PHE A 53 21.92 -5.46 -9.11
N TRP A 54 22.38 -4.36 -8.52
CA TRP A 54 23.05 -3.26 -9.22
C TRP A 54 24.19 -3.73 -10.13
N MET A 55 25.04 -4.66 -9.67
CA MET A 55 26.13 -5.20 -10.49
C MET A 55 25.61 -6.00 -11.70
N ARG A 56 24.54 -6.78 -11.53
CA ARG A 56 23.94 -7.57 -12.62
C ARG A 56 23.26 -6.66 -13.63
N ILE A 57 22.56 -5.63 -13.15
CA ILE A 57 21.96 -4.57 -13.97
C ILE A 57 23.05 -3.88 -14.80
N ARG A 58 24.13 -3.40 -14.16
CA ARG A 58 25.25 -2.77 -14.87
C ARG A 58 25.85 -3.68 -15.94
N ARG A 59 26.12 -4.95 -15.61
CA ARG A 59 26.67 -5.93 -16.55
C ARG A 59 25.75 -6.19 -17.75
N PHE A 60 24.44 -6.26 -17.50
CA PHE A 60 23.44 -6.40 -18.56
C PHE A 60 23.49 -5.21 -19.53
N PHE A 61 23.45 -3.98 -19.02
CA PHE A 61 23.51 -2.78 -19.86
C PHE A 61 24.85 -2.64 -20.61
N THR A 62 25.99 -2.97 -19.98
CA THR A 62 27.28 -2.97 -20.68
C THR A 62 27.36 -4.03 -21.78
N GLY A 63 26.80 -5.21 -21.54
CA GLY A 63 26.78 -6.30 -22.54
C GLY A 63 25.90 -5.98 -23.75
N VAL A 64 24.79 -5.26 -23.51
CA VAL A 64 23.90 -4.78 -24.58
C VAL A 64 24.59 -3.70 -25.41
N PHE A 65 25.25 -2.72 -24.79
CA PHE A 65 25.94 -1.64 -25.52
C PHE A 65 27.20 -2.09 -26.27
N SER A 66 27.99 -3.03 -25.73
CA SER A 66 29.23 -3.50 -26.37
C SER A 66 29.03 -4.43 -27.57
N ARG A 67 27.80 -4.85 -27.89
CA ARG A 67 27.51 -5.63 -29.10
C ARG A 67 27.36 -4.79 -30.37
N GLY A 68 27.14 -3.49 -30.27
CA GLY A 68 26.96 -2.61 -31.45
C GLY A 68 28.26 -2.02 -32.02
N ASN A 69 29.44 -2.33 -31.47
CA ASN A 69 30.71 -1.68 -31.81
C ASN A 69 31.79 -2.67 -32.31
N ARG A 70 31.38 -3.80 -32.91
CA ARG A 70 32.30 -4.84 -33.41
C ARG A 70 32.07 -5.24 -34.88
N ASP A 71 31.30 -4.46 -35.63
CA ASP A 71 30.97 -4.76 -37.03
C ASP A 71 31.68 -3.84 -38.05
N ASP A 72 32.84 -3.26 -37.67
CA ASP A 72 33.79 -2.59 -38.58
C ASP A 72 35.11 -3.36 -38.66
#